data_AF-A0A7W1W9H0-F1
#
_entry.id   AF-A0A7W1W9H0-F1
#
_cell.length_a   1.000
_cell.length_b   1.000
_cell.length_c   1.000
_cell.angle_alpha   90.00
_cell.angle_beta   90.00
_cell.angle_gamma   90.00
#
_symmetry.space_group_name_H-M   'P 1'
#
loop_
_entity.id
_entity.type
_entity.pdbx_description
1 polymer ?
#
loop_
_entity_poly.entity_id
_entity_poly.type
_entity_poly.pdbx_seq_one_letter_code
_entity_poly.pdbx_strand_id
1 'polypeptide(L)'
;VEESKKMFLEQGFQDEGSAEQQAERGTFDSAYLNYTMGKLMIRKLREDWTASRGGRTVWKQFHDAFLQYGGPPIPLVRKTMMGSGDNGSLF
;
A
#
# COMPACT_ATOMS: atom_id res chain seq x y z
N VAL A 1 4.06 -22.06 -8.27
CA VAL A 1 5.26 -21.93 -7.44
C VAL A 1 6.49 -21.63 -8.31
N GLU A 2 6.89 -22.51 -9.22
CA GLU A 2 8.08 -22.33 -10.09
C GLU A 2 8.21 -20.96 -10.77
N GLU A 3 7.16 -20.47 -11.42
CA GLU A 3 7.19 -19.14 -12.07
C GLU A 3 7.47 -18.01 -11.07
N SER A 4 6.86 -18.08 -9.88
CA SER A 4 7.08 -17.08 -8.83
C SER A 4 8.48 -17.20 -8.22
N LYS A 5 9.00 -18.42 -8.03
CA LYS A 5 10.38 -18.66 -7.56
C LYS A 5 11.37 -18.02 -8.54
N LYS A 6 11.18 -18.27 -9.85
CA LYS A 6 11.99 -17.64 -10.92
C LYS A 6 11.95 -16.11 -10.87
N MET A 7 10.76 -15.52 -10.69
CA MET A 7 10.63 -14.07 -10.53
C MET A 7 11.39 -13.55 -9.30
N PHE A 8 11.29 -14.22 -8.14
CA PHE A 8 12.00 -13.81 -6.93
C PHE A 8 13.52 -13.87 -7.09
N LEU A 9 14.05 -14.84 -7.85
CA LEU A 9 15.47 -14.94 -8.18
C LEU A 9 15.91 -13.82 -9.15
N GLU A 10 15.21 -13.65 -10.27
CA GLU A 10 15.65 -12.78 -11.37
C GLU A 10 15.33 -11.30 -11.17
N GLN A 11 14.18 -11.01 -10.53
CA GLN A 11 13.67 -9.64 -10.37
C GLN A 11 13.66 -9.20 -8.90
N GLY A 12 13.43 -10.15 -7.99
CA GLY A 12 13.49 -9.91 -6.55
C GLY A 12 14.90 -9.97 -5.97
N PHE A 13 15.87 -10.50 -6.72
CA PHE A 13 17.26 -10.73 -6.29
C PHE A 13 17.37 -11.44 -4.94
N GLN A 14 16.45 -12.37 -4.67
CA GLN A 14 16.44 -13.17 -3.45
C GLN A 14 17.36 -14.39 -3.58
N ASP A 15 17.82 -14.94 -2.46
CA ASP A 15 18.45 -16.25 -2.43
C ASP A 15 17.44 -17.38 -2.71
N GLU A 16 17.94 -18.56 -3.06
CA GLU A 16 17.09 -19.68 -3.47
C GLU A 16 16.09 -20.14 -2.39
N GLY A 17 16.53 -20.20 -1.13
CA GLY A 17 15.66 -20.63 -0.02
C GLY A 17 14.55 -19.62 0.24
N SER A 18 14.87 -18.32 0.25
CA SER A 18 13.88 -17.26 0.37
C SER A 18 12.91 -17.24 -0.81
N ALA A 19 13.40 -17.39 -2.04
CA ALA A 19 12.58 -17.41 -3.25
C ALA A 19 11.55 -18.54 -3.24
N GLU A 20 11.96 -19.74 -2.81
CA GLU A 20 11.07 -20.90 -2.68
C GLU A 20 10.03 -20.69 -1.59
N GLN A 21 10.45 -20.30 -0.38
CA GLN A 21 9.54 -20.04 0.74
C GLN A 21 8.49 -18.98 0.39
N GLN A 22 8.90 -17.91 -0.30
CA GLN A 22 7.99 -16.85 -0.73
C GLN A 22 7.02 -17.33 -1.83
N ALA A 23 7.51 -18.08 -2.81
CA ALA A 23 6.66 -18.65 -3.87
C ALA A 23 5.63 -19.64 -3.31
N GLU A 24 5.99 -20.42 -2.29
CA GLU A 24 5.06 -21.32 -1.58
C GLU A 24 4.07 -20.55 -0.71
N ARG A 25 4.53 -19.56 0.07
CA ARG A 25 3.66 -18.74 0.92
C ARG A 25 2.54 -18.07 0.12
N GLY A 26 2.83 -17.62 -1.11
CA GLY A 26 1.84 -17.05 -2.01
C GLY A 26 0.70 -18.00 -2.42
N THR A 27 0.83 -19.32 -2.21
CA THR A 27 -0.21 -20.30 -2.54
C THR A 27 -1.32 -20.43 -1.48
N PHE A 28 -1.07 -19.95 -0.26
CA PHE A 28 -2.02 -20.12 0.86
C PHE A 28 -2.25 -18.86 1.68
N ASP A 29 -1.34 -17.88 1.68
CA ASP A 29 -1.53 -16.63 2.41
C ASP A 29 -2.40 -15.65 1.61
N SER A 30 -3.68 -15.54 1.94
CA SER A 30 -4.58 -14.58 1.28
C SER A 30 -4.20 -13.11 1.50
N ALA A 31 -3.33 -12.81 2.47
CA ALA A 31 -2.84 -11.47 2.78
C ALA A 31 -1.46 -11.17 2.17
N TYR A 32 -0.94 -12.06 1.30
CA TYR A 32 0.45 -12.02 0.83
C TYR A 32 0.89 -10.68 0.22
N LEU A 33 -0.03 -9.99 -0.46
CA LEU A 33 0.25 -8.72 -1.16
C LEU A 33 -0.13 -7.46 -0.35
N ASN A 34 -0.57 -7.61 0.91
CA ASN A 34 -1.07 -6.49 1.70
C ASN A 34 -0.04 -5.38 1.92
N TYR A 35 1.25 -5.72 2.00
CA TYR A 35 2.32 -4.72 2.10
C TYR A 35 2.33 -3.77 0.89
N THR A 36 2.32 -4.32 -0.32
CA THR A 36 2.31 -3.51 -1.54
C THR A 36 0.97 -2.81 -1.74
N MET A 37 -0.15 -3.51 -1.51
CA MET A 37 -1.48 -2.94 -1.61
C MET A 37 -1.63 -1.72 -0.68
N GLY A 38 -1.32 -1.87 0.61
CA GLY A 38 -1.41 -0.78 1.58
C GLY A 38 -0.51 0.41 1.22
N LYS A 39 0.73 0.15 0.77
CA LYS A 39 1.64 1.19 0.28
C LYS A 39 1.05 1.97 -0.89
N LEU A 40 0.44 1.30 -1.86
CA LEU A 40 -0.18 1.96 -3.02
C LEU A 40 -1.41 2.79 -2.60
N MET A 41 -2.25 2.25 -1.72
CA MET A 41 -3.40 2.97 -1.16
C MET A 41 -2.97 4.25 -0.42
N ILE A 42 -1.94 4.18 0.44
CA ILE A 42 -1.43 5.36 1.16
C ILE A 42 -0.88 6.39 0.19
N ARG A 43 -0.14 5.96 -0.85
CA ARG A 43 0.38 6.86 -1.88
C ARG A 43 -0.74 7.57 -2.63
N LYS A 44 -1.79 6.85 -3.04
CA LYS A 44 -2.96 7.41 -3.72
C LYS A 44 -3.71 8.39 -2.84
N LEU A 45 -3.95 8.02 -1.58
CA LEU A 45 -4.61 8.90 -0.62
C LEU A 45 -3.82 10.19 -0.40
N ARG A 46 -2.48 10.11 -0.26
CA ARG A 46 -1.63 11.30 -0.16
C ARG A 46 -1.73 12.16 -1.40
N GLU A 47 -1.65 11.56 -2.59
CA GLU A 47 -1.75 12.30 -3.85
C GLU A 47 -3.05 13.09 -3.93
N ASP A 48 -4.18 12.42 -3.72
CA ASP A 48 -5.50 13.06 -3.76
C ASP A 48 -5.67 14.11 -2.68
N TRP A 49 -5.25 13.81 -1.45
CA TRP A 49 -5.38 14.72 -0.32
C TRP A 49 -4.53 15.97 -0.54
N THR A 50 -3.35 15.84 -1.13
CA THR A 50 -2.43 16.97 -1.34
C THR A 50 -2.75 17.76 -2.61
N ALA A 51 -3.47 17.20 -3.59
CA ALA A 51 -3.73 17.83 -4.89
C ALA A 51 -4.38 19.23 -4.80
N SER A 52 -5.34 19.41 -3.89
CA SER A 52 -6.01 20.71 -3.64
C SER A 52 -5.41 21.52 -2.48
N ARG A 53 -4.36 21.00 -1.82
CA ARG A 53 -3.80 21.54 -0.57
C ARG A 53 -2.35 22.02 -0.71
N GLY A 54 -1.82 22.15 -1.94
CA GLY A 54 -0.45 22.63 -2.19
C GLY A 54 0.55 21.52 -2.56
N GLY A 55 0.08 20.29 -2.79
CA GLY A 55 0.91 19.19 -3.28
C GLY A 55 2.00 18.79 -2.28
N ARG A 56 3.24 18.72 -2.74
CA ARG A 56 4.35 18.21 -1.91
C ARG A 56 4.62 19.05 -0.66
N THR A 57 4.32 20.34 -0.68
CA THR A 57 4.61 21.26 0.44
C THR A 57 3.84 20.91 1.71
N VAL A 58 2.71 20.20 1.59
CA VAL A 58 1.85 19.80 2.71
C VAL A 58 1.96 18.31 3.09
N TRP A 59 3.00 17.61 2.62
CA TRP A 59 3.20 16.20 2.98
C TRP A 59 3.32 15.96 4.48
N LYS A 60 3.96 16.89 5.22
CA LYS A 60 4.01 16.79 6.68
C LYS A 60 2.60 16.77 7.29
N GLN A 61 1.74 17.70 6.88
CA GLN A 61 0.36 17.79 7.36
C GLN A 61 -0.44 16.53 7.00
N PHE A 62 -0.23 15.99 5.80
CA PHE A 62 -0.80 14.71 5.42
C PHE A 62 -0.37 13.58 6.37
N HIS A 63 0.93 13.44 6.62
CA HIS A 63 1.46 12.38 7.50
C HIS A 63 0.96 12.56 8.94
N ASP A 64 0.95 13.78 9.46
CA ASP A 64 0.43 14.09 10.79
C ASP A 64 -1.05 13.69 10.89
N ALA A 65 -1.88 14.05 9.91
CA ALA A 65 -3.30 13.70 9.90
C ALA A 65 -3.52 12.19 9.72
N PHE A 66 -2.81 11.55 8.80
CA PHE A 66 -2.96 10.12 8.53
C PHE A 66 -2.57 9.25 9.74
N LEU A 67 -1.47 9.58 10.43
CA LEU A 67 -0.97 8.79 11.56
C LEU A 67 -1.81 8.96 12.83
N GLN A 68 -2.57 10.05 12.97
CA GLN A 68 -3.48 10.27 14.12
C GLN A 68 -4.57 9.20 14.24
N TYR A 69 -4.93 8.54 13.13
CA TYR A 69 -5.97 7.51 13.14
C TYR A 69 -5.48 6.16 13.69
N GLY A 70 -4.17 5.93 13.80
CA GLY A 70 -3.60 4.65 14.25
C GLY A 70 -3.65 3.57 13.16
N GLY A 71 -4.24 2.41 13.48
CA GLY A 71 -4.25 1.22 12.61
C GLY A 71 -5.57 0.80 11.94
N PRO A 72 -6.58 1.67 11.67
CA PRO A 72 -7.78 1.25 10.96
C PRO A 72 -7.52 0.99 9.46
N PRO A 73 -8.41 0.28 8.76
CA PRO A 73 -8.33 0.10 7.31
C PRO A 73 -8.20 1.43 6.56
N ILE A 74 -7.27 1.51 5.60
CA ILE A 74 -7.00 2.71 4.80
C ILE A 74 -8.26 3.28 4.10
N PRO A 75 -9.20 2.46 3.58
CA PRO A 75 -10.46 2.99 3.04
C PRO A 75 -11.28 3.81 4.05
N LEU A 76 -11.27 3.44 5.33
CA LEU A 76 -11.97 4.19 6.38
C LEU A 76 -11.23 5.50 6.73
N VAL A 77 -9.90 5.46 6.75
CA VAL A 77 -9.07 6.66 6.92
C VAL A 77 -9.35 7.64 5.78
N ARG A 78 -9.39 7.16 4.53
CA ARG A 78 -9.72 7.97 3.36
C ARG A 78 -11.06 8.68 3.52
N LYS A 79 -12.13 7.92 3.84
CA LYS A 79 -13.48 8.48 4.04
C LYS A 79 -13.49 9.62 5.06
N THR A 80 -12.68 9.49 6.12
CA THR A 80 -12.57 10.50 7.17
C THR A 80 -11.73 11.72 6.72
N MET A 81 -10.58 11.49 6.07
CA MET A 81 -9.68 12.55 5.63
C MET A 81 -10.18 13.34 4.41
N MET A 82 -10.96 12.70 3.53
CA MET A 82 -11.48 13.28 2.28
C MET A 82 -12.94 13.75 2.41
N GLY A 83 -13.67 13.27 3.42
CA GLY A 83 -15.05 13.65 3.70
C GLY A 83 -16.09 12.83 2.92
N SER A 84 -17.37 13.04 3.24
CA SER A 84 -18.50 12.25 2.73
C SER A 84 -18.78 12.42 1.23
N GLY A 85 -18.21 13.44 0.58
CA GLY A 85 -18.33 13.66 -0.86
C GLY A 85 -17.24 12.99 -1.69
N ASP A 86 -16.31 12.26 -1.06
CA ASP A 86 -15.24 11.57 -1.76
C ASP A 86 -15.74 10.30 -2.46
N ASN A 87 -15.77 10.35 -3.79
CA ASN A 87 -16.03 9.22 -4.67
C ASN A 87 -14.74 8.63 -5.25
N GLY A 88 -13.58 9.06 -4.75
CA GLY A 88 -12.28 8.66 -5.29
C GLY A 88 -11.93 7.22 -4.95
N SER A 89 -11.41 6.51 -5.95
CA SER A 89 -10.90 5.15 -5.78
C SER A 89 -9.49 5.14 -5.16
N LEU A 90 -9.21 4.09 -4.38
CA LEU A 90 -7.86 3.75 -3.93
C LEU A 90 -7.05 2.94 -4.96
N PHE A 91 -7.69 2.58 -6.08
CA PHE A 91 -7.13 1.87 -7.23
C PHE A 91 -7.52 2.53 -8.54
#